data_AF-A0A3N1IP21-F1
#
_entry.id   AF-A0A3N1IP21-F1
#
_cell.length_a   1.000
_cell.length_b   1.000
_cell.length_c   1.000
_cell.angle_alpha   90.00
_cell.angle_beta   90.00
_cell.angle_gamma   90.00
#
_symmetry.space_group_name_H-M   'P 1'
#
loop_
_entity.id
_entity.type
_entity.pdbx_description
1 polymer ?
#
loop_
_entity_poly.entity_id
_entity_poly.type
_entity_poly.pdbx_seq_one_letter_code
_entity_poly.pdbx_strand_id
1 'polypeptide(L)'
;MLFEAMTALAAASGSAVVQAAGTDAWNGFRKRVAALFGRGDAQREAAELERLDHTAQVLTAGGAEAVAQRARQEGAWQARFETLLEGLGEAEREEMAAELRSLLESVAKATGDSVSGTGKATAREGGTAVSGIKRTGGAPDAPAQASRTGDAEATGAGSSAVSGIVHDS
;
A
#
# COMPACT_ATOMS: atom_id res chain seq x y z
N MET A 1 11.70 -16.02 -6.28
CA MET A 1 11.59 -15.68 -4.85
C MET A 1 12.11 -14.29 -4.51
N LEU A 2 13.41 -13.95 -4.56
CA LEU A 2 13.89 -12.60 -4.16
C LEU A 2 13.35 -11.47 -5.06
N PHE A 3 13.37 -11.66 -6.38
CA PHE A 3 12.85 -10.69 -7.35
C PHE A 3 11.36 -10.41 -7.13
N GLU A 4 10.54 -11.46 -6.98
CA GLU A 4 9.10 -11.34 -6.68
C GLU A 4 8.84 -10.61 -5.36
N ALA A 5 9.66 -10.86 -4.33
CA ALA A 5 9.57 -10.16 -3.05
C ALA A 5 9.91 -8.66 -3.18
N MET A 6 10.84 -8.29 -4.07
CA MET A 6 11.17 -6.89 -4.34
C MET A 6 10.07 -6.19 -5.14
N THR A 7 9.49 -6.86 -6.15
CA THR A 7 8.33 -6.35 -6.89
C THR A 7 7.14 -6.10 -5.95
N ALA A 8 6.85 -7.06 -5.06
CA ALA A 8 5.78 -6.90 -4.06
C ALA A 8 6.05 -5.75 -3.09
N LEU A 9 7.31 -5.56 -2.67
CA LEU A 9 7.69 -4.45 -1.80
C LEU A 9 7.57 -3.09 -2.51
N ALA A 10 7.97 -3.01 -3.78
CA ALA A 10 7.83 -1.81 -4.57
C ALA A 10 6.36 -1.46 -4.83
N ALA A 11 5.52 -2.46 -5.13
CA ALA A 11 4.07 -2.29 -5.24
C ALA A 11 3.47 -1.75 -3.94
N ALA A 12 3.79 -2.37 -2.79
CA ALA A 12 3.33 -1.90 -1.48
C ALA A 12 3.81 -0.46 -1.17
N SER A 13 5.02 -0.11 -1.61
CA SER A 13 5.57 1.25 -1.46
C SER A 13 4.82 2.27 -2.33
N GLY A 14 4.44 1.90 -3.56
CA GLY A 14 3.55 2.68 -4.42
C GLY A 14 2.19 2.92 -3.79
N SER A 15 1.55 1.88 -3.23
CA SER A 15 0.28 2.01 -2.52
C SER A 15 0.42 2.93 -1.31
N ALA A 16 1.49 2.79 -0.52
CA ALA A 16 1.72 3.60 0.67
C ALA A 16 1.88 5.11 0.36
N VAL A 17 2.46 5.47 -0.79
CA VAL A 17 2.49 6.88 -1.22
C VAL A 17 1.07 7.42 -1.37
N VAL A 18 0.19 6.68 -2.05
CA VAL A 18 -1.19 7.10 -2.31
C VAL A 18 -2.05 7.09 -1.04
N GLN A 19 -1.81 6.15 -0.12
CA GLN A 19 -2.53 6.06 1.16
C GLN A 19 -2.08 7.14 2.15
N ALA A 20 -0.79 7.46 2.20
CA ALA A 20 -0.29 8.54 3.04
C ALA A 20 -0.71 9.91 2.50
N ALA A 21 -0.79 10.06 1.17
CA ALA A 21 -1.19 11.31 0.53
C ALA A 21 -2.62 11.71 0.90
N GLY A 22 -2.75 12.90 1.51
CA GLY A 22 -4.02 13.41 2.03
C GLY A 22 -4.31 13.05 3.48
N THR A 23 -3.37 12.39 4.17
CA THR A 23 -3.43 12.14 5.62
C THR A 23 -2.40 13.01 6.36
N ASP A 24 -2.55 13.14 7.68
CA ASP A 24 -1.59 13.85 8.52
C ASP A 24 -0.20 13.17 8.52
N ALA A 25 -0.14 11.87 8.19
CA ALA A 25 1.11 11.11 8.08
C ALA A 25 1.95 11.52 6.86
N TRP A 26 1.37 12.21 5.88
CA TRP A 26 2.01 12.59 4.61
C TRP A 26 3.34 13.31 4.80
N ASN A 27 3.37 14.29 5.71
CA ASN A 27 4.55 15.13 5.92
C ASN A 27 5.77 14.36 6.44
N GLY A 28 5.55 13.37 7.31
CA GLY A 28 6.62 12.50 7.80
C GLY A 28 7.05 11.49 6.74
N PHE A 29 6.08 10.90 6.05
CA PHE A 29 6.32 9.90 5.02
C PHE A 29 7.10 10.46 3.82
N ARG A 30 6.67 11.59 3.25
CA ARG A 30 7.29 12.18 2.05
C ARG A 30 8.75 12.56 2.26
N LYS A 31 9.11 13.05 3.45
CA LYS A 31 10.50 13.37 3.80
C LYS A 31 11.39 12.14 3.84
N ARG A 32 10.89 11.04 4.41
CA ARG A 32 11.62 9.77 4.43
C ARG A 32 11.80 9.21 3.02
N VAL A 33 10.74 9.19 2.20
CA VAL A 33 10.85 8.73 0.81
C VAL A 33 11.84 9.59 0.02
N ALA A 34 11.77 10.91 0.14
CA ALA A 34 12.71 11.80 -0.54
C ALA A 34 14.16 11.57 -0.11
N ALA A 35 14.42 11.33 1.18
CA ALA A 35 15.76 10.99 1.66
C ALA A 35 16.28 9.65 1.08
N LEU A 36 15.41 8.64 0.97
CA LEU A 36 15.76 7.34 0.36
C LEU A 36 16.16 7.48 -1.12
N PHE A 37 15.42 8.28 -1.90
CA PHE A 37 15.76 8.54 -3.30
C PHE A 37 16.93 9.52 -3.45
N GLY A 38 17.07 10.47 -2.52
CA GLY A 38 18.16 11.45 -2.49
C GLY A 38 19.51 10.83 -2.16
N ARG A 39 19.54 9.74 -1.38
CA ARG A 39 20.78 9.03 -0.95
C ARG A 39 21.83 9.99 -0.37
N GLY A 40 21.38 10.98 0.41
CA GLY A 40 22.22 12.01 1.02
C GLY A 40 22.56 13.22 0.12
N ASP A 41 22.13 13.23 -1.14
CA ASP A 41 22.23 14.40 -2.03
C ASP A 41 21.01 15.31 -1.81
N ALA A 42 21.26 16.49 -1.23
CA ALA A 42 20.21 17.46 -0.89
C ALA A 42 19.46 18.00 -2.11
N GLN A 43 20.11 18.10 -3.27
CA GLN A 43 19.45 18.58 -4.49
C GLN A 43 18.51 17.51 -5.04
N ARG A 44 18.93 16.24 -5.01
CA ARG A 44 18.06 15.12 -5.38
C ARG A 44 16.90 14.96 -4.42
N GLU A 45 17.15 15.07 -3.12
CA GLU A 45 16.09 15.02 -2.10
C GLU A 45 15.04 16.11 -2.33
N ALA A 46 15.46 17.36 -2.60
CA ALA A 46 14.54 18.45 -2.89
C ALA A 46 13.69 18.18 -4.15
N ALA A 47 14.30 17.68 -5.23
CA ALA A 47 13.57 17.33 -6.45
C ALA A 47 12.55 16.20 -6.23
N GLU A 48 12.85 15.25 -5.35
CA GLU A 48 11.93 14.17 -5.01
C GLU A 48 10.80 14.63 -4.08
N LEU A 49 11.08 15.56 -3.17
CA LEU A 49 10.04 16.22 -2.38
C LEU A 49 9.04 16.97 -3.27
N GLU A 50 9.51 17.75 -4.24
CA GLU A 50 8.63 18.47 -5.18
C GLU A 50 7.72 17.50 -5.96
N ARG A 51 8.28 16.36 -6.41
CA ARG A 51 7.51 15.32 -7.11
C ARG A 51 6.45 14.68 -6.22
N LEU A 52 6.80 14.37 -4.97
CA LEU A 52 5.87 13.84 -3.98
C LEU A 52 4.76 14.86 -3.72
N ASP A 53 5.09 16.14 -3.55
CA ASP A 53 4.12 17.21 -3.32
C ASP A 53 3.16 17.38 -4.49
N HIS A 54 3.66 17.31 -5.73
CA HIS A 54 2.80 17.27 -6.93
C HIS A 54 1.88 16.03 -6.93
N THR A 55 2.40 14.86 -6.54
CA THR A 55 1.58 13.63 -6.42
C THR A 55 0.43 13.86 -5.43
N ALA A 56 0.71 14.43 -4.26
CA ALA A 56 -0.32 14.72 -3.27
C ALA A 56 -1.39 15.72 -3.78
N GLN A 57 -0.98 16.75 -4.53
CA GLN A 57 -1.92 17.69 -5.16
C GLN A 57 -2.86 16.96 -6.14
N VAL A 58 -2.33 16.10 -7.01
CA VAL A 58 -3.14 15.32 -7.95
C VAL A 58 -4.13 14.41 -7.21
N LEU A 59 -3.70 13.78 -6.11
CA LEU A 59 -4.53 12.85 -5.33
C LEU A 59 -5.60 13.54 -4.48
N THR A 60 -5.41 14.81 -4.13
CA THR A 60 -6.34 15.60 -3.32
C THR A 60 -7.29 16.46 -4.14
N ALA A 61 -7.03 16.65 -5.44
CA ALA A 61 -7.87 17.43 -6.34
C ALA A 61 -9.32 16.88 -6.48
N GLY A 62 -9.56 15.61 -6.16
CA GLY A 62 -10.88 15.00 -6.16
C GLY A 62 -11.51 14.88 -7.56
N GLY A 63 -12.83 14.66 -7.61
CA GLY A 63 -13.60 14.58 -8.86
C GLY A 63 -13.77 13.16 -9.43
N ALA A 64 -14.44 13.07 -10.58
CA ALA A 64 -14.84 11.81 -11.19
C ALA A 64 -13.65 10.87 -11.54
N GLU A 65 -12.46 11.44 -11.72
CA GLU A 65 -11.25 10.67 -12.05
C GLU A 65 -10.43 10.23 -10.84
N ALA A 66 -10.84 10.55 -9.60
CA ALA A 66 -10.02 10.35 -8.42
C ALA A 66 -9.50 8.90 -8.25
N VAL A 67 -10.34 7.89 -8.53
CA VAL A 67 -9.95 6.47 -8.48
C VAL A 67 -8.91 6.13 -9.56
N ALA A 68 -9.12 6.62 -10.78
CA ALA A 68 -8.20 6.39 -11.88
C ALA A 68 -6.85 7.11 -11.66
N GLN A 69 -6.87 8.30 -11.09
CA GLN A 69 -5.66 9.02 -10.70
C GLN A 69 -4.89 8.29 -9.59
N ARG A 70 -5.59 7.76 -8.57
CA ARG A 70 -4.97 6.94 -7.52
C ARG A 70 -4.22 5.74 -8.10
N ALA A 71 -4.87 4.94 -8.94
CA ALA A 71 -4.24 3.78 -9.58
C ALA A 71 -3.04 4.17 -10.48
N ARG A 72 -3.14 5.29 -11.21
CA ARG A 72 -2.02 5.82 -12.02
C ARG A 72 -0.83 6.22 -11.16
N GLN A 73 -1.07 6.94 -10.06
CA GLN A 73 0.01 7.37 -9.16
C GLN A 73 0.65 6.18 -8.45
N GLU A 74 -0.14 5.20 -8.01
CA GLU A 74 0.35 3.97 -7.40
C GLU A 74 1.31 3.22 -8.33
N GLY A 75 0.92 2.96 -9.58
CA GLY A 75 1.77 2.29 -10.56
C GLY A 75 3.02 3.09 -10.92
N ALA A 76 2.90 4.43 -11.04
CA ALA A 76 4.05 5.29 -11.30
C ALA A 76 5.08 5.25 -10.16
N TRP A 77 4.64 5.25 -8.90
CA TRP A 77 5.52 5.14 -7.75
C TRP A 77 6.09 3.73 -7.58
N GLN A 78 5.31 2.67 -7.83
CA GLN A 78 5.81 1.30 -7.86
C GLN A 78 7.02 1.17 -8.79
N ALA A 79 6.89 1.60 -10.05
CA ALA A 79 7.97 1.50 -11.05
C ALA A 79 9.24 2.27 -10.61
N ARG A 80 9.08 3.37 -9.87
CA ARG A 80 10.21 4.15 -9.33
C ARG A 80 10.92 3.39 -8.20
N PHE A 81 10.18 2.75 -7.31
CA PHE A 81 10.77 1.91 -6.27
C PHE A 81 11.44 0.66 -6.85
N GLU A 82 10.86 0.05 -7.89
CA GLU A 82 11.51 -1.05 -8.63
C GLU A 82 12.84 -0.60 -9.20
N THR A 83 12.85 0.52 -9.94
CA THR A 83 14.08 1.11 -10.51
C THR A 83 15.11 1.42 -9.42
N LEU A 84 14.67 1.96 -8.27
CA LEU A 84 15.56 2.25 -7.14
C LEU A 84 16.22 0.98 -6.60
N LEU A 85 15.45 -0.08 -6.39
CA LEU A 85 15.92 -1.36 -5.83
C LEU A 85 16.81 -2.11 -6.83
N GLU A 86 16.47 -2.07 -8.12
CA GLU A 86 17.25 -2.68 -9.19
C GLU A 86 18.63 -2.03 -9.36
N GLY A 87 18.71 -0.72 -9.16
CA GLY A 87 19.95 0.05 -9.21
C GLY A 87 20.87 -0.10 -7.99
N LEU A 88 20.52 -0.94 -7.02
CA LEU A 88 21.32 -1.21 -5.81
C LEU A 88 22.04 -2.56 -5.89
N GLY A 89 23.23 -2.62 -5.28
CA GLY A 89 23.91 -3.88 -4.99
C GLY A 89 23.10 -4.74 -4.00
N GLU A 90 23.40 -6.03 -3.91
CA GLU A 90 22.61 -6.98 -3.12
C GLU A 90 22.50 -6.59 -1.64
N ALA A 91 23.61 -6.23 -0.99
CA ALA A 91 23.62 -5.80 0.40
C ALA A 91 22.83 -4.50 0.62
N GLU A 92 23.08 -3.48 -0.20
CA GLU A 92 22.38 -2.18 -0.11
C GLU A 92 20.87 -2.33 -0.40
N ARG A 93 20.50 -3.27 -1.27
CA ARG A 93 19.11 -3.59 -1.58
C ARG A 93 18.39 -4.21 -0.39
N GLU A 94 19.04 -5.10 0.34
CA GLU A 94 18.46 -5.69 1.55
C GLU A 94 18.26 -4.64 2.66
N GLU A 95 19.24 -3.76 2.86
CA GLU A 95 19.14 -2.63 3.79
C GLU A 95 17.99 -1.68 3.39
N MET A 96 17.96 -1.25 2.13
CA MET A 96 16.87 -0.43 1.57
C MET A 96 15.51 -1.11 1.73
N ALA A 97 15.44 -2.42 1.50
CA ALA A 97 14.20 -3.18 1.66
C ALA A 97 13.75 -3.24 3.13
N ALA A 98 14.67 -3.31 4.08
CA ALA A 98 14.35 -3.25 5.51
C ALA A 98 13.83 -1.84 5.90
N GLU A 99 14.47 -0.79 5.40
CA GLU A 99 14.02 0.59 5.61
C GLU A 99 12.62 0.84 5.04
N LEU A 100 12.35 0.37 3.81
CA LEU A 100 11.03 0.47 3.20
C LEU A 100 9.97 -0.27 4.01
N ARG A 101 10.24 -1.50 4.48
CA ARG A 101 9.29 -2.23 5.34
C ARG A 101 8.98 -1.47 6.63
N SER A 102 9.99 -0.90 7.29
CA SER A 102 9.79 -0.08 8.49
C SER A 102 8.94 1.16 8.19
N LEU A 103 9.16 1.81 7.05
CA LEU A 103 8.35 2.93 6.59
C LEU A 103 6.89 2.52 6.37
N LEU A 104 6.65 1.39 5.69
CA LEU A 104 5.31 0.84 5.44
C LEU A 104 4.55 0.54 6.74
N GLU A 105 5.22 -0.06 7.72
CA GLU A 105 4.63 -0.29 9.04
C GLU A 105 4.23 1.01 9.74
N SER A 106 5.02 2.08 9.57
CA SER A 106 4.70 3.39 10.15
C SER A 106 3.47 4.01 9.50
N VAL A 107 3.31 3.87 8.18
CA VAL A 107 2.12 4.33 7.46
C VAL A 107 0.90 3.56 7.90
N ALA A 108 0.97 2.22 7.97
CA ALA A 108 -0.16 1.40 8.38
C ALA A 108 -0.63 1.74 9.81
N LYS A 109 0.30 2.00 10.74
CA LYS A 109 -0.04 2.49 12.09
C LYS A 109 -0.71 3.86 12.07
N ALA A 110 -0.28 4.76 11.18
CA ALA A 110 -0.76 6.14 11.12
C ALA A 110 -2.10 6.29 10.38
N THR A 111 -2.35 5.48 9.33
CA THR A 111 -3.67 5.37 8.69
C THR A 111 -4.63 4.53 9.52
N GLY A 112 -4.12 3.94 10.60
CA GLY A 112 -4.88 3.15 11.54
C GLY A 112 -5.14 1.72 11.06
N ASP A 113 -4.79 1.38 9.83
CA ASP A 113 -4.98 0.02 9.42
C ASP A 113 -4.00 -0.89 10.24
N SER A 114 -4.44 -1.66 11.31
CA SER A 114 -3.80 -2.90 11.93
C SER A 114 -4.45 -4.35 11.74
N VAL A 115 -3.77 -5.43 11.22
CA VAL A 115 -3.85 -6.95 11.34
C VAL A 115 -2.58 -7.63 10.74
N SER A 116 -2.22 -8.82 11.28
CA SER A 116 -1.43 -9.90 10.63
C SER A 116 -1.85 -11.35 10.96
N GLY A 117 -2.01 -12.27 9.99
CA GLY A 117 -2.47 -13.68 10.18
C GLY A 117 -3.82 -14.21 9.67
N THR A 118 -4.21 -14.33 8.40
CA THR A 118 -5.43 -15.12 8.04
C THR A 118 -5.19 -16.31 7.07
N GLY A 119 -5.55 -17.54 7.41
CA GLY A 119 -5.37 -18.69 6.50
C GLY A 119 -6.38 -18.72 5.35
N LYS A 120 -6.48 -19.87 4.67
CA LYS A 120 -7.49 -20.14 3.62
C LYS A 120 -8.93 -20.22 4.16
N ALA A 121 -9.88 -19.48 3.58
CA ALA A 121 -11.32 -19.47 3.83
C ALA A 121 -12.11 -20.19 2.70
N THR A 122 -13.16 -20.95 3.04
CA THR A 122 -14.00 -21.68 2.06
C THR A 122 -15.50 -21.53 2.33
N ALA A 123 -16.33 -21.29 1.30
CA ALA A 123 -17.78 -21.18 1.36
C ALA A 123 -18.51 -22.23 0.49
N ARG A 124 -19.60 -22.82 0.98
CA ARG A 124 -20.46 -23.77 0.25
C ARG A 124 -21.95 -23.56 0.56
N GLU A 125 -22.84 -24.13 -0.28
CA GLU A 125 -24.30 -24.15 -0.09
C GLU A 125 -24.95 -22.76 0.12
N GLY A 126 -24.53 -21.76 -0.65
CA GLY A 126 -25.07 -20.39 -0.56
C GLY A 126 -24.43 -19.49 0.50
N GLY A 127 -23.38 -19.96 1.19
CA GLY A 127 -22.68 -19.18 2.22
C GLY A 127 -21.66 -18.15 1.70
N THR A 128 -21.23 -17.23 2.57
CA THR A 128 -20.17 -16.22 2.31
C THR A 128 -18.97 -16.43 3.24
N ALA A 129 -17.74 -16.39 2.72
CA ALA A 129 -16.50 -16.51 3.50
C ALA A 129 -15.56 -15.32 3.27
N VAL A 130 -14.85 -14.82 4.30
CA VAL A 130 -13.89 -13.72 4.16
C VAL A 130 -12.59 -14.02 4.90
N SER A 131 -11.44 -13.73 4.29
CA SER A 131 -10.10 -13.84 4.85
C SER A 131 -9.45 -12.46 4.85
N GLY A 132 -9.82 -11.58 5.79
CA GLY A 132 -9.40 -10.16 5.93
C GLY A 132 -10.52 -9.31 6.59
N ILE A 133 -10.53 -7.97 6.52
CA ILE A 133 -11.51 -7.12 7.28
C ILE A 133 -12.81 -6.75 6.52
N LYS A 134 -14.00 -7.25 6.87
CA LYS A 134 -15.26 -6.74 6.29
C LYS A 134 -15.85 -5.49 7.03
N ARG A 135 -16.06 -4.34 6.38
CA ARG A 135 -16.71 -3.07 6.84
C ARG A 135 -18.05 -2.77 6.12
N THR A 136 -19.19 -2.88 6.79
CA THR A 136 -20.53 -2.62 6.21
C THR A 136 -21.02 -1.20 6.54
N GLY A 137 -21.11 -0.28 5.58
CA GLY A 137 -21.85 1.00 5.62
C GLY A 137 -21.60 2.02 6.76
N GLY A 138 -21.12 3.24 6.43
CA GLY A 138 -21.32 4.48 7.19
C GLY A 138 -20.39 4.80 8.38
N ALA A 139 -19.87 6.05 8.41
CA ALA A 139 -18.95 6.68 9.38
C ALA A 139 -17.57 5.97 9.61
N PRO A 140 -16.47 6.48 9.04
CA PRO A 140 -15.20 5.75 8.82
C PRO A 140 -14.12 5.87 9.92
N ASP A 141 -14.41 6.43 11.09
CA ASP A 141 -13.36 7.03 11.94
C ASP A 141 -12.69 6.09 12.95
N ALA A 142 -12.37 4.85 12.56
CA ALA A 142 -11.43 4.03 13.32
C ALA A 142 -10.42 3.24 12.44
N PRO A 143 -9.13 3.23 12.80
CA PRO A 143 -8.06 2.32 12.33
C PRO A 143 -8.43 0.83 12.02
N ALA A 144 -8.16 0.22 10.81
CA ALA A 144 -8.25 -1.26 10.59
C ALA A 144 -7.38 -1.94 9.42
N GLN A 145 -6.31 -2.74 9.66
CA GLN A 145 -5.46 -3.48 8.63
C GLN A 145 -5.84 -4.93 8.66
N ALA A 146 -5.64 -5.64 7.56
CA ALA A 146 -5.70 -7.09 7.43
C ALA A 146 -4.26 -7.53 7.10
N SER A 147 -3.67 -8.56 7.72
CA SER A 147 -2.51 -9.24 7.14
C SER A 147 -2.45 -10.71 7.49
N ARG A 148 -1.37 -11.40 7.09
CA ARG A 148 -1.25 -12.81 6.65
C ARG A 148 -2.50 -13.45 6.02
N THR A 149 -3.39 -12.76 5.31
CA THR A 149 -4.62 -13.40 4.82
C THR A 149 -4.39 -14.50 3.77
N GLY A 150 -5.30 -15.48 3.61
CA GLY A 150 -5.06 -16.75 2.92
C GLY A 150 -6.21 -17.11 2.00
N ASP A 151 -6.06 -18.19 1.21
CA ASP A 151 -6.89 -18.41 0.01
C ASP A 151 -8.40 -18.37 0.29
N ALA A 152 -9.22 -17.76 -0.57
CA ALA A 152 -10.67 -17.80 -0.43
C ALA A 152 -11.30 -18.65 -1.56
N GLU A 153 -12.08 -19.69 -1.23
CA GLU A 153 -12.71 -20.59 -2.21
C GLU A 153 -14.23 -20.65 -1.99
N ALA A 154 -15.03 -20.52 -3.05
CA ALA A 154 -16.49 -20.70 -2.98
C ALA A 154 -16.95 -21.81 -3.94
N THR A 155 -17.85 -22.68 -3.51
CA THR A 155 -18.37 -23.77 -4.35
C THR A 155 -19.86 -24.01 -4.10
N GLY A 156 -20.69 -23.81 -5.12
CA GLY A 156 -22.15 -23.97 -5.05
C GLY A 156 -22.92 -22.71 -5.48
N ALA A 157 -24.17 -22.86 -5.90
CA ALA A 157 -25.01 -21.73 -6.32
C ALA A 157 -25.29 -20.80 -5.11
N GLY A 158 -24.99 -19.51 -5.26
CA GLY A 158 -25.18 -18.50 -4.21
C GLY A 158 -24.00 -18.33 -3.23
N SER A 159 -22.88 -19.04 -3.41
CA SER A 159 -21.72 -18.92 -2.51
C SER A 159 -20.73 -17.82 -2.93
N SER A 160 -20.12 -17.13 -1.96
CA SER A 160 -19.07 -16.11 -2.20
C SER A 160 -17.90 -16.27 -1.22
N ALA A 161 -16.67 -15.98 -1.64
CA ALA A 161 -15.50 -16.02 -0.76
C ALA A 161 -14.52 -14.87 -1.09
N VAL A 162 -13.98 -14.16 -0.08
CA VAL A 162 -13.13 -12.97 -0.28
C VAL A 162 -11.96 -12.94 0.70
N SER A 163 -10.72 -13.02 0.24
CA SER A 163 -9.57 -12.74 1.11
C SER A 163 -9.22 -11.25 1.04
N GLY A 164 -9.47 -10.49 2.11
CA GLY A 164 -9.07 -9.09 2.28
C GLY A 164 -10.09 -8.28 3.06
N ILE A 165 -9.95 -6.95 2.98
CA ILE A 165 -10.93 -6.03 3.57
C ILE A 165 -12.16 -5.96 2.64
N VAL A 166 -13.37 -6.27 3.11
CA VAL A 166 -14.61 -6.28 2.31
C VAL A 166 -15.49 -5.10 2.71
N HIS A 167 -16.12 -4.38 1.79
CA HIS A 167 -17.13 -3.38 2.19
C HIS A 167 -18.55 -3.85 1.83
N ASP A 168 -19.51 -3.68 2.72
CA ASP A 168 -20.94 -3.92 2.41
C ASP A 168 -21.65 -2.57 2.33
N SER A 169 -22.43 -2.38 1.28
CA SER A 169 -23.30 -1.23 1.08
C SER A 169 -24.70 -1.52 1.59
#